data_AF-A0A8J5JVM7-F1
#
_entry.id   AF-A0A8J5JVM7-F1
#
_cell.length_a   1.000
_cell.length_b   1.000
_cell.length_c   1.000
_cell.angle_alpha   90.00
_cell.angle_beta   90.00
_cell.angle_gamma   90.00
#
_symmetry.space_group_name_H-M   'P 1'
#
loop_
_entity.id
_entity.type
_entity.pdbx_description
1 polymer ?
#
loop_
_entity_poly.entity_id
_entity_poly.type
_entity_poly.pdbx_seq_one_letter_code
_entity_poly.pdbx_strand_id
1 'polypeptide(L)'
;MLDTSSMPHWNRYSNVIARQHLGFSLVPYFSLDVRLYQAELFGPTYQKFETKIKSFLRPRKEDNISDIDNMSPAIHPVAEPPTIAIPIVMKYKIPKETEFNHAYKVVVELELQYKNIKFSVKPNLGGDLILSPQDHNTAKILSEVTNLNGKTIKIIPLDPEKKTTRMVLLRYPLELPVEFIIKHPKVTKAERCVTSQDKAQTRQVLVDIKGTVPKEVDLGNRGTYKLRPFVPEPLRCYKCQEFGHHQSRCHKNVRCGICSQSHKT
;
A
#
# COMPACT_ATOMS: atom_id res chain seq x y z
N MET A 1 45.30 -37.60 -35.39
CA MET A 1 44.78 -38.52 -34.36
C MET A 1 43.43 -38.00 -33.90
N LEU A 2 42.48 -38.87 -33.52
CA LEU A 2 41.07 -38.53 -33.28
C LEU A 2 40.59 -39.05 -31.92
N ASP A 3 39.99 -38.17 -31.11
CA ASP A 3 38.64 -38.31 -30.50
C ASP A 3 38.20 -36.88 -30.08
N THR A 4 36.96 -36.42 -29.90
CA THR A 4 35.58 -36.96 -29.91
C THR A 4 35.08 -37.78 -28.70
N SER A 5 33.75 -38.01 -28.67
CA SER A 5 32.88 -38.44 -27.55
C SER A 5 32.77 -37.44 -26.36
N SER A 6 31.58 -37.14 -25.81
CA SER A 6 30.21 -37.45 -26.26
C SER A 6 29.18 -36.41 -25.78
N MET A 7 28.33 -35.94 -26.70
CA MET A 7 26.96 -35.48 -26.41
C MET A 7 25.98 -36.43 -27.11
N PRO A 8 24.81 -36.72 -26.55
CA PRO A 8 23.66 -37.22 -27.30
C PRO A 8 22.65 -36.09 -27.58
N HIS A 9 22.27 -35.94 -28.84
CA HIS A 9 21.15 -35.09 -29.27
C HIS A 9 20.32 -35.85 -30.30
N TRP A 10 19.01 -35.98 -30.06
CA TRP A 10 18.05 -36.50 -31.04
C TRP A 10 16.84 -35.56 -31.15
N ASN A 11 16.17 -35.62 -32.30
CA ASN A 11 15.47 -34.48 -32.90
C ASN A 11 14.22 -34.96 -33.68
N ARG A 12 13.43 -34.02 -34.22
CA ARG A 12 12.20 -34.17 -35.03
C ARG A 12 10.95 -34.33 -34.15
N TYR A 13 9.78 -33.80 -34.52
CA TYR A 13 9.31 -33.44 -35.87
C TYR A 13 9.14 -31.94 -36.15
N SER A 14 9.03 -31.62 -37.44
CA SER A 14 8.77 -30.29 -38.01
C SER A 14 7.65 -30.34 -39.05
N ASN A 15 6.89 -29.24 -39.18
CA ASN A 15 6.56 -28.51 -40.44
C ASN A 15 5.37 -27.54 -40.22
N VAL A 16 5.48 -26.25 -40.62
CA VAL A 16 4.85 -25.61 -41.83
C VAL A 16 3.31 -25.84 -41.91
N ILE A 17 2.44 -24.82 -41.82
CA ILE A 17 1.97 -23.80 -42.81
C ILE A 17 1.37 -22.62 -41.99
N ALA A 18 1.76 -21.34 -42.08
CA ALA A 18 1.68 -20.32 -43.15
C ALA A 18 0.29 -19.65 -43.39
N ARG A 19 0.20 -18.33 -43.06
CA ARG A 19 -0.72 -17.26 -43.56
C ARG A 19 -2.21 -17.56 -43.85
N GLN A 20 -3.11 -16.75 -43.27
CA GLN A 20 -3.71 -15.59 -43.98
C GLN A 20 -4.48 -14.62 -43.05
N HIS A 21 -4.86 -13.45 -43.59
CA HIS A 21 -5.70 -12.46 -42.92
C HIS A 21 -7.19 -12.74 -43.18
N LEU A 22 -8.05 -12.37 -42.24
CA LEU A 22 -9.22 -11.50 -42.49
C LEU A 22 -9.69 -10.94 -41.14
N GLY A 23 -10.22 -9.71 -41.14
CA GLY A 23 -10.74 -9.08 -39.93
C GLY A 23 -12.23 -8.80 -40.07
N PHE A 24 -12.99 -9.03 -39.00
CA PHE A 24 -14.33 -8.48 -38.83
C PHE A 24 -14.57 -8.17 -37.35
N SER A 25 -15.13 -6.99 -37.09
CA SER A 25 -15.67 -6.64 -35.78
C SER A 25 -17.10 -7.17 -35.66
N LEU A 26 -17.47 -7.74 -34.51
CA LEU A 26 -18.73 -7.45 -33.80
C LEU A 26 -18.79 -8.15 -32.43
N VAL A 27 -19.54 -7.55 -31.53
CA VAL A 27 -19.83 -7.93 -30.13
C VAL A 27 -21.30 -7.50 -29.90
N PRO A 28 -22.14 -8.15 -29.07
CA PRO A 28 -21.94 -9.34 -28.21
C PRO A 28 -22.93 -10.51 -28.49
N TYR A 29 -22.77 -11.64 -27.80
CA TYR A 29 -23.86 -12.17 -26.94
C TYR A 29 -23.34 -13.09 -25.81
N PHE A 30 -24.25 -13.47 -24.90
CA PHE A 30 -23.98 -14.26 -23.68
C PHE A 30 -24.29 -15.76 -23.84
N SER A 31 -23.67 -16.55 -22.94
CA SER A 31 -24.06 -17.90 -22.50
C SER A 31 -23.63 -19.10 -23.36
N LEU A 32 -23.30 -20.19 -22.64
CA LEU A 32 -22.59 -21.42 -23.07
C LEU A 32 -21.20 -21.13 -23.69
N ASP A 33 -20.09 -21.78 -23.32
CA ASP A 33 -19.99 -23.17 -22.87
C ASP A 33 -18.80 -23.39 -21.90
N VAL A 34 -19.05 -23.32 -20.59
CA VAL A 34 -18.02 -23.57 -19.55
C VAL A 34 -17.92 -25.07 -19.18
N ARG A 35 -18.89 -25.90 -19.59
CA ARG A 35 -18.98 -27.30 -19.15
C ARG A 35 -18.04 -28.23 -19.92
N LEU A 36 -17.86 -28.00 -21.23
CA LEU A 36 -16.99 -28.86 -22.05
C LEU A 36 -15.50 -28.72 -21.66
N TYR A 37 -15.02 -27.51 -21.39
CA TYR A 37 -13.60 -27.24 -21.13
C TYR A 37 -13.09 -27.77 -19.77
N GLN A 38 -13.97 -28.20 -18.85
CA GLN A 38 -13.57 -28.73 -17.54
C GLN A 38 -13.37 -30.25 -17.51
N ALA A 39 -13.84 -30.98 -18.52
CA ALA A 39 -13.76 -32.45 -18.55
C ALA A 39 -12.35 -32.99 -18.86
N GLU A 40 -11.53 -32.24 -19.61
CA GLU A 40 -10.24 -32.74 -20.14
C GLU A 40 -9.05 -32.53 -19.20
N LEU A 41 -9.17 -31.67 -18.17
CA LEU A 41 -8.07 -31.33 -17.25
C LEU A 41 -8.15 -32.03 -15.89
N PHE A 42 -9.31 -32.57 -15.50
CA PHE A 42 -9.51 -33.22 -14.19
C PHE A 42 -10.35 -34.49 -14.33
N GLY A 43 -9.69 -35.65 -14.17
CA GLY A 43 -10.32 -36.97 -14.30
C GLY A 43 -11.22 -37.38 -13.12
N PRO A 44 -11.18 -38.65 -12.66
CA PRO A 44 -12.23 -39.25 -11.82
C PRO A 44 -12.44 -38.62 -10.42
N THR A 45 -11.61 -37.64 -10.04
CA THR A 45 -11.79 -36.81 -8.84
C THR A 45 -13.08 -35.98 -8.89
N TYR A 46 -13.52 -35.50 -10.07
CA TYR A 46 -14.65 -34.56 -10.18
C TYR A 46 -16.00 -35.22 -9.83
N GLN A 47 -16.24 -36.46 -10.28
CA GLN A 47 -17.47 -37.21 -9.99
C GLN A 47 -17.67 -37.47 -8.47
N LYS A 48 -16.58 -37.66 -7.72
CA LYS A 48 -16.62 -37.77 -6.25
C LYS A 48 -16.95 -36.45 -5.55
N PHE A 49 -16.79 -35.31 -6.22
CA PHE A 49 -17.15 -34.00 -5.69
C PHE A 49 -18.64 -33.69 -5.92
N GLU A 50 -19.15 -33.92 -7.14
CA GLU A 50 -20.58 -33.73 -7.44
C GLU A 50 -21.49 -34.60 -6.57
N THR A 51 -21.16 -35.90 -6.42
CA THR A 51 -21.94 -36.84 -5.59
C THR A 51 -22.03 -36.38 -4.13
N LYS A 52 -20.95 -35.79 -3.59
CA LYS A 52 -20.90 -35.24 -2.24
C LYS A 52 -21.67 -33.92 -2.07
N ILE A 53 -21.80 -33.12 -3.14
CA ILE A 53 -22.68 -31.94 -3.14
C ILE A 53 -24.15 -32.37 -3.23
N LYS A 54 -24.47 -33.30 -4.15
CA LYS A 54 -25.83 -33.82 -4.36
C LYS A 54 -26.38 -34.56 -3.13
N SER A 55 -25.53 -35.15 -2.28
CA SER A 55 -25.96 -35.73 -0.99
C SER A 55 -26.15 -34.71 0.15
N PHE A 56 -25.62 -33.49 0.02
CA PHE A 56 -25.78 -32.42 1.02
C PHE A 56 -27.01 -31.53 0.74
N LEU A 57 -27.42 -31.40 -0.53
CA LEU A 57 -28.60 -30.65 -0.93
C LEU A 57 -29.86 -31.51 -0.76
N ARG A 58 -30.47 -31.48 0.45
CA ARG A 58 -31.84 -31.98 0.62
C ARG A 58 -32.80 -31.20 -0.29
N PRO A 59 -33.70 -31.87 -1.04
CA PRO A 59 -34.73 -31.17 -1.78
C PRO A 59 -35.62 -30.39 -0.80
N ARG A 60 -35.86 -29.12 -1.11
CA ARG A 60 -36.82 -28.29 -0.38
C ARG A 60 -38.21 -28.83 -0.71
N LYS A 61 -39.08 -28.98 0.30
CA LYS A 61 -40.51 -29.20 0.01
C LYS A 61 -41.05 -28.00 -0.76
N GLU A 62 -41.83 -28.28 -1.79
CA GLU A 62 -42.73 -27.30 -2.38
C GLU A 62 -44.00 -27.31 -1.53
N ASP A 63 -44.05 -26.43 -0.53
CA ASP A 63 -45.24 -26.21 0.28
C ASP A 63 -46.25 -25.36 -0.53
N ASN A 64 -47.54 -25.73 -0.49
CA ASN A 64 -48.55 -25.23 -1.42
C ASN A 64 -48.73 -23.70 -1.36
N ILE A 65 -48.81 -23.07 -2.54
CA ILE A 65 -49.11 -21.65 -2.69
C ILE A 65 -50.62 -21.46 -2.80
N SER A 66 -51.26 -21.06 -1.70
CA SER A 66 -52.65 -20.55 -1.69
C SER A 66 -52.91 -19.44 -0.66
N ASP A 67 -52.15 -19.41 0.45
CA ASP A 67 -52.57 -18.68 1.67
C ASP A 67 -51.66 -17.48 2.02
N ILE A 68 -51.40 -16.57 1.06
CA ILE A 68 -50.44 -15.44 1.26
C ILE A 68 -51.11 -14.04 1.23
N ASP A 69 -52.33 -13.91 0.70
CA ASP A 69 -52.96 -12.60 0.41
C ASP A 69 -53.49 -11.82 1.64
N ASN A 70 -53.23 -12.25 2.88
CA ASN A 70 -53.78 -11.62 4.09
C ASN A 70 -52.78 -11.39 5.24
N MET A 71 -51.55 -10.97 4.93
CA MET A 71 -50.62 -10.43 5.95
C MET A 71 -49.88 -9.19 5.45
N SER A 72 -50.45 -8.02 5.74
CA SER A 72 -49.80 -6.72 5.54
C SER A 72 -48.61 -6.59 6.50
N PRO A 73 -47.36 -6.45 6.01
CA PRO A 73 -46.19 -6.38 6.87
C PRO A 73 -46.15 -5.03 7.59
N ALA A 74 -46.13 -5.05 8.93
CA ALA A 74 -45.90 -3.85 9.71
C ALA A 74 -44.51 -3.29 9.41
N ILE A 75 -44.45 -2.12 8.74
CA ILE A 75 -43.20 -1.41 8.46
C ILE A 75 -42.70 -0.79 9.76
N HIS A 76 -41.98 -1.59 10.56
CA HIS A 76 -41.18 -1.05 11.64
C HIS A 76 -40.11 -0.12 11.04
N PRO A 77 -39.90 1.08 11.63
CA PRO A 77 -38.87 1.98 11.12
C PRO A 77 -37.50 1.30 11.22
N VAL A 78 -36.83 1.16 10.08
CA VAL A 78 -35.45 0.65 10.02
C VAL A 78 -34.59 1.62 10.80
N ALA A 79 -34.11 1.20 11.97
CA ALA A 79 -33.22 2.00 12.79
C ALA A 79 -31.98 2.39 11.97
N GLU A 80 -31.70 3.69 11.89
CA GLU A 80 -30.56 4.19 11.13
C GLU A 80 -29.27 3.50 11.62
N PRO A 81 -28.42 2.98 10.71
CA PRO A 81 -27.21 2.31 11.11
C PRO A 81 -26.34 3.30 11.91
N PRO A 82 -25.78 2.91 13.06
CA PRO A 82 -25.11 3.84 13.97
C PRO A 82 -23.98 4.53 13.21
N THR A 83 -24.05 5.86 13.11
CA THR A 83 -23.09 6.66 12.36
C THR A 83 -21.72 6.54 13.03
N ILE A 84 -20.87 5.66 12.49
CA ILE A 84 -19.52 5.42 12.99
C ILE A 84 -18.71 6.69 12.73
N ALA A 85 -18.61 7.54 13.75
CA ALA A 85 -17.87 8.80 13.69
C ALA A 85 -16.42 8.53 13.29
N ILE A 86 -16.07 8.93 12.06
CA ILE A 86 -14.73 8.73 11.51
C ILE A 86 -13.74 9.49 12.42
N PRO A 87 -12.73 8.82 13.01
CA PRO A 87 -11.80 9.48 13.89
C PRO A 87 -11.04 10.58 13.12
N ILE A 88 -10.95 11.76 13.71
CA ILE A 88 -10.47 12.96 13.01
C ILE A 88 -8.94 12.92 12.93
N VAL A 89 -8.42 12.21 11.94
CA VAL A 89 -6.97 12.01 11.74
C VAL A 89 -6.28 13.24 11.12
N MET A 90 -7.02 14.30 10.79
CA MET A 90 -6.47 15.52 10.19
C MET A 90 -5.52 16.23 11.17
N LYS A 91 -4.27 16.40 10.74
CA LYS A 91 -3.24 17.13 11.50
C LYS A 91 -3.00 18.48 10.84
N TYR A 92 -2.33 19.37 11.56
CA TYR A 92 -2.00 20.69 11.05
C TYR A 92 -0.52 20.99 11.25
N LYS A 93 0.11 21.63 10.27
CA LYS A 93 1.47 22.18 10.37
C LYS A 93 1.40 23.68 10.61
N ILE A 94 2.07 24.15 11.65
CA ILE A 94 2.54 25.54 11.77
C ILE A 94 3.99 25.56 11.26
N PRO A 95 4.31 26.28 10.17
CA PRO A 95 5.68 26.45 9.71
C PRO A 95 6.60 27.04 10.77
N LYS A 96 7.91 26.77 10.68
CA LYS A 96 8.91 27.50 11.48
C LYS A 96 8.81 29.02 11.28
N GLU A 97 8.66 29.44 10.03
CA GLU A 97 8.59 30.83 9.59
C GLU A 97 7.19 31.40 9.80
N THR A 98 7.06 32.33 10.75
CA THR A 98 5.80 32.99 11.13
C THR A 98 6.05 34.45 11.51
N GLU A 99 5.03 35.30 11.43
CA GLU A 99 5.05 36.70 11.90
C GLU A 99 5.24 36.85 13.42
N PHE A 100 5.30 35.73 14.14
CA PHE A 100 5.54 35.63 15.58
C PHE A 100 7.01 35.31 15.90
N ASN A 101 7.88 35.23 14.89
CA ASN A 101 9.31 34.83 14.95
C ASN A 101 9.57 33.38 15.38
N HIS A 102 8.61 32.71 16.03
CA HIS A 102 8.72 31.30 16.42
C HIS A 102 7.33 30.65 16.52
N ALA A 103 7.18 29.47 15.90
CA ALA A 103 5.94 28.69 15.89
C ALA A 103 5.30 28.44 17.27
N TYR A 104 6.07 28.31 18.36
CA TYR A 104 5.50 28.11 19.71
C TYR A 104 4.68 29.30 20.21
N LYS A 105 4.98 30.54 19.78
CA LYS A 105 4.15 31.70 20.14
C LYS A 105 2.76 31.63 19.52
N VAL A 106 2.64 31.09 18.30
CA VAL A 106 1.35 30.83 17.66
C VAL A 106 0.52 29.82 18.46
N VAL A 107 1.17 28.82 19.09
CA VAL A 107 0.49 27.85 19.97
C VAL A 107 -0.05 28.54 21.23
N VAL A 108 0.77 29.36 21.90
CA VAL A 108 0.32 30.12 23.08
C VAL A 108 -0.82 31.08 22.73
N GLU A 109 -0.75 31.78 21.59
CA GLU A 109 -1.80 32.69 21.16
C GLU A 109 -3.11 31.95 20.81
N LEU A 110 -3.05 30.72 20.27
CA LEU A 110 -4.22 29.85 20.08
C LEU A 110 -4.87 29.48 21.42
N GLU A 111 -4.08 29.11 22.42
CA GLU A 111 -4.56 28.71 23.76
C GLU A 111 -5.19 29.89 24.51
N LEU A 112 -4.63 31.10 24.37
CA LEU A 112 -5.18 32.35 24.92
C LEU A 112 -6.49 32.76 24.22
N GLN A 113 -6.55 32.70 22.89
CA GLN A 113 -7.73 33.11 22.12
C GLN A 113 -8.88 32.08 22.19
N TYR A 114 -8.56 30.79 22.36
CA TYR A 114 -9.54 29.69 22.35
C TYR A 114 -9.41 28.80 23.59
N LYS A 115 -9.89 29.30 24.75
CA LYS A 115 -9.77 28.66 26.09
C LYS A 115 -10.09 27.15 26.20
N ASN A 116 -10.91 26.60 25.31
CA ASN A 116 -11.33 25.18 25.32
C ASN A 116 -10.67 24.34 24.20
N ILE A 117 -9.59 24.83 23.58
CA ILE A 117 -8.89 24.14 22.50
C ILE A 117 -8.05 22.97 23.05
N LYS A 118 -8.09 21.81 22.38
CA LYS A 118 -7.34 20.60 22.78
C LYS A 118 -6.65 19.94 21.59
N PHE A 119 -5.32 20.01 21.58
CA PHE A 119 -4.46 19.32 20.62
C PHE A 119 -3.21 18.78 21.32
N SER A 120 -2.43 17.94 20.64
CA SER A 120 -1.05 17.63 21.00
C SER A 120 -0.09 18.26 20.01
N VAL A 121 1.00 18.84 20.52
CA VAL A 121 2.07 19.48 19.73
C VAL A 121 3.24 18.51 19.59
N LYS A 122 3.79 18.36 18.38
CA LYS A 122 5.06 17.66 18.15
C LYS A 122 5.97 18.48 17.21
N PRO A 123 7.19 18.86 17.62
CA PRO A 123 8.13 19.52 16.73
C PRO A 123 8.63 18.54 15.65
N ASN A 124 8.82 19.05 14.44
CA ASN A 124 9.45 18.36 13.32
C ASN A 124 10.95 18.72 13.27
N LEU A 125 11.76 17.88 12.62
CA LEU A 125 13.21 18.10 12.47
C LEU A 125 13.56 19.41 11.72
N GLY A 126 12.63 19.94 10.91
CA GLY A 126 12.75 21.24 10.25
C GLY A 126 12.40 22.47 11.12
N GLY A 127 11.98 22.28 12.37
CA GLY A 127 11.53 23.36 13.26
C GLY A 127 10.05 23.77 13.10
N ASP A 128 9.30 23.12 12.21
CA ASP A 128 7.84 23.21 12.15
C ASP A 128 7.21 22.58 13.41
N LEU A 129 6.00 23.01 13.77
CA LEU A 129 5.17 22.31 14.78
C LEU A 129 4.01 21.58 14.12
N ILE A 130 3.80 20.33 14.51
CA ILE A 130 2.68 19.50 14.08
C ILE A 130 1.65 19.45 15.20
N LEU A 131 0.46 19.99 14.96
CA LEU A 131 -0.70 19.88 15.83
C LEU A 131 -1.52 18.65 15.45
N SER A 132 -1.94 17.87 16.44
CA SER A 132 -2.95 16.80 16.27
C SER A 132 -4.14 17.12 17.19
N PRO A 133 -5.32 17.51 16.65
CA PRO A 133 -6.54 17.76 17.44
C PRO A 133 -6.95 16.55 18.29
N GLN A 134 -7.64 16.81 19.39
CA GLN A 134 -8.32 15.78 20.19
C GLN A 134 -9.84 15.81 19.96
N ASP A 135 -10.42 16.98 19.72
CA ASP A 135 -11.87 17.19 19.52
C ASP A 135 -12.20 17.77 18.14
N HIS A 136 -13.43 17.52 17.64
CA HIS A 136 -13.93 18.11 16.39
C HIS A 136 -13.94 19.65 16.41
N ASN A 137 -14.26 20.27 17.56
CA ASN A 137 -14.25 21.72 17.68
C ASN A 137 -12.84 22.29 17.42
N THR A 138 -11.82 21.69 18.05
CA THR A 138 -10.41 22.04 17.81
C THR A 138 -10.01 21.84 16.35
N ALA A 139 -10.44 20.74 15.72
CA ALA A 139 -10.14 20.48 14.32
C ALA A 139 -10.75 21.53 13.39
N LYS A 140 -11.97 22.01 13.68
CA LYS A 140 -12.64 23.08 12.93
C LYS A 140 -11.94 24.43 13.12
N ILE A 141 -11.65 24.82 14.36
CA ILE A 141 -10.92 26.07 14.67
C ILE A 141 -9.59 26.10 13.91
N LEU A 142 -8.80 25.03 13.96
CA LEU A 142 -7.50 24.96 13.26
C LEU A 142 -7.60 24.94 11.73
N SER A 143 -8.78 24.71 11.12
CA SER A 143 -9.01 24.90 9.68
C SER A 143 -9.48 26.31 9.30
N GLU A 144 -10.02 27.09 10.26
CA GLU A 144 -10.64 28.40 10.01
C GLU A 144 -9.77 29.59 10.46
N VAL A 145 -8.89 29.40 11.45
CA VAL A 145 -8.04 30.47 11.99
C VAL A 145 -6.95 30.87 10.98
N THR A 146 -7.09 32.10 10.47
CA THR A 146 -6.11 32.78 9.59
C THR A 146 -5.34 33.90 10.28
N ASN A 147 -5.86 34.44 11.39
CA ASN A 147 -5.25 35.55 12.13
C ASN A 147 -5.36 35.34 13.65
N LEU A 148 -4.32 35.75 14.38
CA LEU A 148 -4.27 35.81 15.84
C LEU A 148 -3.61 37.13 16.24
N ASN A 149 -4.16 37.84 17.24
CA ASN A 149 -3.59 39.08 17.78
C ASN A 149 -3.07 40.06 16.70
N GLY A 150 -3.92 40.37 15.72
CA GLY A 150 -3.63 41.29 14.60
C GLY A 150 -2.62 40.81 13.55
N LYS A 151 -2.09 39.58 13.66
CA LYS A 151 -1.10 38.98 12.75
C LYS A 151 -1.66 37.82 11.96
N THR A 152 -1.19 37.65 10.73
CA THR A 152 -1.61 36.55 9.86
C THR A 152 -0.76 35.30 10.13
N ILE A 153 -1.43 34.15 10.20
CA ILE A 153 -0.78 32.85 10.42
C ILE A 153 -1.12 31.88 9.30
N LYS A 154 -0.17 30.98 9.02
CA LYS A 154 -0.29 29.95 7.98
C LYS A 154 -0.40 28.59 8.66
N ILE A 155 -1.60 28.21 9.08
CA ILE A 155 -1.88 26.83 9.51
C ILE A 155 -2.17 26.00 8.25
N ILE A 156 -1.41 24.92 8.05
CA ILE A 156 -1.49 24.09 6.84
C ILE A 156 -2.09 22.71 7.20
N PRO A 157 -3.26 22.32 6.66
CA PRO A 157 -3.80 20.98 6.89
C PRO A 157 -2.91 19.90 6.26
N LEU A 158 -2.53 18.92 7.07
CA LEU A 158 -1.75 17.75 6.69
C LEU A 158 -2.67 16.59 6.35
N ASP A 159 -3.19 16.68 5.13
CA ASP A 159 -3.94 15.63 4.46
C ASP A 159 -3.16 14.29 4.49
N PRO A 160 -3.73 13.22 5.09
CA PRO A 160 -3.08 11.92 5.15
C PRO A 160 -2.89 11.29 3.77
N GLU A 161 -3.75 11.58 2.78
CA GLU A 161 -3.64 11.01 1.42
C GLU A 161 -2.39 11.52 0.68
N LYS A 162 -1.99 12.76 0.95
CA LYS A 162 -0.76 13.37 0.40
C LYS A 162 0.51 12.81 1.03
N LYS A 163 0.42 12.10 2.17
CA LYS A 163 1.57 11.41 2.76
C LYS A 163 1.97 10.21 1.89
N THR A 164 3.20 10.23 1.37
CA THR A 164 3.83 9.05 0.77
C THR A 164 4.66 8.29 1.82
N THR A 165 4.58 6.97 1.84
CA THR A 165 5.34 6.09 2.76
C THR A 165 6.04 4.98 1.97
N ARG A 166 7.36 4.83 2.15
CA ARG A 166 8.14 3.78 1.50
C ARG A 166 7.99 2.44 2.21
N MET A 167 7.72 1.40 1.43
CA MET A 167 7.48 0.03 1.88
C MET A 167 8.29 -0.96 1.04
N VAL A 168 8.41 -2.19 1.50
CA VAL A 168 8.91 -3.33 0.72
C VAL A 168 7.76 -4.31 0.50
N LEU A 169 7.42 -4.55 -0.76
CA LEU A 169 6.49 -5.58 -1.21
C LEU A 169 7.27 -6.90 -1.37
N LEU A 170 6.76 -7.97 -0.75
CA LEU A 170 7.49 -9.23 -0.53
C LEU A 170 6.98 -10.38 -1.39
N ARG A 171 7.92 -11.28 -1.75
CA ARG A 171 7.68 -12.52 -2.51
C ARG A 171 7.11 -12.29 -3.91
N TYR A 172 7.35 -11.12 -4.49
CA TYR A 172 6.95 -10.82 -5.86
C TYR A 172 7.75 -11.69 -6.85
N PRO A 173 7.12 -12.44 -7.76
CA PRO A 173 7.81 -13.21 -8.80
C PRO A 173 8.86 -12.35 -9.54
N LEU A 174 9.94 -12.98 -10.02
CA LEU A 174 10.94 -12.31 -10.88
C LEU A 174 10.37 -12.08 -12.29
N GLU A 175 9.50 -13.01 -12.68
CA GLU A 175 8.88 -13.21 -13.97
C GLU A 175 7.73 -12.23 -14.23
N LEU A 176 7.24 -11.53 -13.19
CA LEU A 176 6.20 -10.51 -13.31
C LEU A 176 6.81 -9.09 -13.46
N PRO A 177 6.31 -8.28 -14.42
CA PRO A 177 6.74 -6.90 -14.63
C PRO A 177 6.18 -5.95 -13.55
N VAL A 178 7.05 -5.08 -13.02
CA VAL A 178 6.80 -4.17 -11.87
C VAL A 178 5.70 -3.16 -12.18
N GLU A 179 5.45 -2.88 -13.45
CA GLU A 179 4.37 -2.07 -14.01
C GLU A 179 2.99 -2.53 -13.53
N PHE A 180 2.79 -3.83 -13.22
CA PHE A 180 1.55 -4.31 -12.62
C PHE A 180 1.34 -3.82 -11.18
N ILE A 181 2.41 -3.54 -10.43
CA ILE A 181 2.33 -2.94 -9.09
C ILE A 181 2.00 -1.45 -9.20
N ILE A 182 2.59 -0.74 -10.18
CA ILE A 182 2.35 0.70 -10.41
C ILE A 182 0.88 0.98 -10.77
N LYS A 183 0.19 0.02 -11.42
CA LYS A 183 -1.25 0.11 -11.73
C LYS A 183 -2.18 0.08 -10.51
N HIS A 184 -1.71 -0.30 -9.32
CA HIS A 184 -2.53 -0.28 -8.11
C HIS A 184 -2.75 1.17 -7.62
N PRO A 185 -3.98 1.63 -7.37
CA PRO A 185 -4.32 3.07 -7.25
C PRO A 185 -3.66 3.82 -6.08
N LYS A 186 -3.08 3.12 -5.11
CA LYS A 186 -2.30 3.70 -4.00
C LYS A 186 -0.78 3.67 -4.18
N VAL A 187 -0.25 3.03 -5.22
CA VAL A 187 1.19 3.03 -5.52
C VAL A 187 1.53 4.26 -6.35
N THR A 188 2.62 4.95 -5.99
CA THR A 188 3.15 6.11 -6.74
C THR A 188 4.46 5.78 -7.46
N LYS A 189 5.24 4.85 -6.91
CA LYS A 189 6.49 4.33 -7.49
C LYS A 189 6.69 2.87 -7.08
N ALA A 190 7.29 2.06 -7.96
CA ALA A 190 7.75 0.72 -7.64
C ALA A 190 9.09 0.42 -8.34
N GLU A 191 10.06 -0.15 -7.61
CA GLU A 191 11.41 -0.47 -8.09
C GLU A 191 11.84 -1.82 -7.53
N ARG A 192 12.31 -2.77 -8.37
CA ARG A 192 12.74 -4.09 -7.89
C ARG A 192 14.11 -3.99 -7.19
N CYS A 193 14.23 -4.57 -6.00
CA CYS A 193 15.50 -4.63 -5.28
C CYS A 193 16.49 -5.58 -5.98
N VAL A 194 17.77 -5.23 -5.97
CA VAL A 194 18.88 -6.03 -6.51
C VAL A 194 19.87 -6.45 -5.42
N THR A 195 20.62 -7.53 -5.63
CA THR A 195 21.73 -7.91 -4.73
C THR A 195 22.87 -6.89 -4.81
N SER A 196 23.62 -6.71 -3.72
CA SER A 196 24.76 -5.76 -3.72
C SER A 196 25.95 -6.28 -4.54
N GLN A 197 26.18 -7.60 -4.51
CA GLN A 197 27.26 -8.29 -5.23
C GLN A 197 27.00 -8.29 -6.75
N ASP A 198 26.09 -9.13 -7.23
CA ASP A 198 25.93 -9.46 -8.66
C ASP A 198 24.92 -8.54 -9.40
N LYS A 199 24.29 -7.61 -8.67
CA LYS A 199 23.12 -6.82 -9.11
C LYS A 199 21.93 -7.68 -9.59
N ALA A 200 21.88 -8.94 -9.18
CA ALA A 200 20.82 -9.87 -9.53
C ALA A 200 19.47 -9.40 -8.97
N GLN A 201 18.41 -9.51 -9.78
CA GLN A 201 17.05 -9.12 -9.40
C GLN A 201 16.50 -10.03 -8.29
N THR A 202 15.82 -9.43 -7.31
CA THR A 202 15.24 -10.17 -6.16
C THR A 202 13.71 -10.22 -6.20
N ARG A 203 13.13 -11.11 -5.38
CA ARG A 203 11.68 -11.20 -5.13
C ARG A 203 11.17 -10.16 -4.11
N GLN A 204 11.84 -9.00 -4.03
CA GLN A 204 11.45 -7.85 -3.22
C GLN A 204 11.36 -6.61 -4.13
N VAL A 205 10.36 -5.76 -3.88
CA VAL A 205 10.13 -4.52 -4.63
C VAL A 205 9.95 -3.38 -3.63
N LEU A 206 10.75 -2.33 -3.73
CA LEU A 206 10.50 -1.08 -3.02
C LEU A 206 9.30 -0.40 -3.65
N VAL A 207 8.31 -0.03 -2.84
CA VAL A 207 7.09 0.63 -3.29
C VAL A 207 6.82 1.86 -2.44
N ASP A 208 6.55 2.99 -3.11
CA ASP A 208 6.10 4.21 -2.44
C ASP A 208 4.57 4.26 -2.50
N ILE A 209 3.94 4.27 -1.33
CA ILE A 209 2.48 4.20 -1.18
C ILE A 209 1.94 5.53 -0.67
N LYS A 210 0.96 6.11 -1.37
CA LYS A 210 0.23 7.30 -0.91
C LYS A 210 -0.91 6.92 0.04
N GLY A 211 -1.17 7.79 1.02
CA GLY A 211 -2.26 7.64 1.98
C GLY A 211 -2.06 6.56 3.02
N THR A 212 -3.17 6.06 3.55
CA THR A 212 -3.19 4.99 4.55
C THR A 212 -2.65 3.70 3.95
N VAL A 213 -1.46 3.33 4.45
CA VAL A 213 -0.68 2.14 4.08
C VAL A 213 -1.44 0.86 4.46
N PRO A 214 -1.75 -0.03 3.51
CA PRO A 214 -2.35 -1.32 3.82
C PRO A 214 -1.30 -2.34 4.32
N LYS A 215 -1.76 -3.46 4.89
CA LYS A 215 -0.86 -4.58 5.27
C LYS A 215 -0.35 -5.36 4.06
N GLU A 216 -1.17 -5.45 3.01
CA GLU A 216 -0.93 -6.22 1.80
C GLU A 216 -1.48 -5.45 0.58
N VAL A 217 -0.96 -5.71 -0.62
CA VAL A 217 -1.45 -5.14 -1.89
C VAL A 217 -2.10 -6.27 -2.68
N ASP A 218 -3.35 -6.09 -3.06
CA ASP A 218 -4.01 -6.99 -4.01
C ASP A 218 -3.75 -6.52 -5.46
N LEU A 219 -3.31 -7.45 -6.31
CA LEU A 219 -3.11 -7.23 -7.75
C LEU A 219 -4.09 -8.09 -8.58
N GLY A 220 -5.19 -8.52 -7.96
CA GLY A 220 -6.27 -9.28 -8.59
C GLY A 220 -5.81 -10.68 -9.00
N ASN A 221 -5.99 -11.04 -10.27
CA ASN A 221 -5.55 -12.33 -10.81
C ASN A 221 -4.02 -12.57 -10.77
N ARG A 222 -3.22 -11.59 -10.32
CA ARG A 222 -1.78 -11.73 -10.07
C ARG A 222 -1.45 -12.05 -8.60
N GLY A 223 -2.46 -12.15 -7.74
CA GLY A 223 -2.35 -12.48 -6.32
C GLY A 223 -2.11 -11.28 -5.40
N THR A 224 -2.14 -11.57 -4.10
CA THR A 224 -2.01 -10.60 -3.00
C THR A 224 -0.63 -10.69 -2.35
N TYR A 225 0.03 -9.55 -2.14
CA TYR A 225 1.43 -9.48 -1.72
C TYR A 225 1.61 -8.69 -0.43
N LYS A 226 2.38 -9.24 0.52
CA LYS A 226 2.57 -8.62 1.85
C LYS A 226 3.53 -7.44 1.79
N LEU A 227 3.20 -6.38 2.51
CA LEU A 227 4.04 -5.20 2.70
C LEU A 227 4.77 -5.25 4.04
N ARG A 228 5.96 -4.66 4.10
CA ARG A 228 6.63 -4.25 5.35
C ARG A 228 7.13 -2.81 5.25
N PRO A 229 7.23 -2.06 6.36
CA PRO A 229 7.93 -0.79 6.37
C PRO A 229 9.34 -0.92 5.81
N PHE A 230 9.75 0.02 4.96
CA PHE A 230 11.16 0.09 4.55
C PHE A 230 11.99 0.65 5.71
N VAL A 231 12.99 -0.14 6.13
CA VAL A 231 14.02 0.29 7.08
C VAL A 231 15.29 0.53 6.27
N PRO A 232 15.79 1.78 6.15
CA PRO A 232 17.07 2.04 5.48
C PRO A 232 18.23 1.49 6.29
N GLU A 233 19.38 1.30 5.64
CA GLU A 233 20.62 0.93 6.32
C GLU A 233 20.97 1.96 7.41
N PRO A 234 21.41 1.53 8.61
CA PRO A 234 21.77 2.45 9.69
C PRO A 234 22.89 3.42 9.25
N LEU A 235 22.61 4.73 9.33
CA LEU A 235 23.56 5.77 8.93
C LEU A 235 24.83 5.69 9.79
N ARG A 236 25.90 5.15 9.21
CA ARG A 236 27.25 5.09 9.78
C ARG A 236 28.09 6.26 9.29
N CYS A 237 28.80 6.91 10.20
CA CYS A 237 29.76 7.95 9.90
C CYS A 237 31.08 7.34 9.42
N TYR A 238 31.40 7.43 8.13
CA TYR A 238 32.66 6.91 7.58
C TYR A 238 33.94 7.58 8.13
N LYS A 239 33.82 8.70 8.86
CA LYS A 239 34.94 9.34 9.56
C LYS A 239 35.28 8.65 10.90
N CYS A 240 34.28 8.44 11.77
CA CYS A 240 34.51 7.92 13.14
C CYS A 240 33.92 6.51 13.40
N GLN A 241 33.31 5.89 12.40
CA GLN A 241 32.63 4.58 12.42
C GLN A 241 31.38 4.45 13.31
N GLU A 242 31.01 5.49 14.06
CA GLU A 242 29.78 5.51 14.87
C GLU A 242 28.51 5.71 14.01
N PHE A 243 27.36 5.33 14.55
CA PHE A 243 26.06 5.53 13.92
C PHE A 243 25.43 6.90 14.21
N GLY A 244 24.33 7.20 13.51
CA GLY A 244 23.43 8.32 13.79
C GLY A 244 23.80 9.66 13.16
N HIS A 245 24.95 9.76 12.49
CA HIS A 245 25.37 11.01 11.83
C HIS A 245 26.20 10.76 10.56
N HIS A 246 26.22 11.76 9.67
CA HIS A 246 27.03 11.75 8.45
C HIS A 246 28.39 12.43 8.70
N GLN A 247 29.41 12.08 7.91
CA GLN A 247 30.78 12.59 8.07
C GLN A 247 30.89 14.12 8.01
N SER A 248 30.03 14.80 7.24
CA SER A 248 29.99 16.27 7.15
C SER A 248 29.47 16.97 8.41
N ARG A 249 28.98 16.23 9.41
CA ARG A 249 28.59 16.72 10.74
C ARG A 249 29.37 16.02 11.87
N CYS A 250 30.52 15.42 11.55
CA CYS A 250 31.29 14.62 12.50
C CYS A 250 32.42 15.43 13.16
N HIS A 251 32.18 15.80 14.43
CA HIS A 251 33.15 16.50 15.28
C HIS A 251 34.18 15.56 15.95
N LYS A 252 34.04 14.23 15.81
CA LYS A 252 34.94 13.24 16.41
C LYS A 252 36.17 12.96 15.54
N ASN A 253 37.20 12.38 16.16
CA ASN A 253 38.44 11.97 15.49
C ASN A 253 38.20 10.89 14.43
N VAL A 254 39.13 10.77 13.47
CA VAL A 254 39.07 9.70 12.47
C VAL A 254 39.29 8.32 13.11
N ARG A 255 38.59 7.31 12.63
CA ARG A 255 38.69 5.91 13.05
C ARG A 255 38.68 5.00 11.82
N CYS A 256 39.64 4.11 11.74
CA CYS A 256 39.72 3.11 10.68
C CYS A 256 38.55 2.12 10.76
N GLY A 257 37.89 1.86 9.63
CA GLY A 257 36.73 0.95 9.54
C GLY A 257 37.05 -0.53 9.75
N ILE A 258 38.33 -0.90 9.84
CA ILE A 258 38.81 -2.28 9.96
C ILE A 258 39.37 -2.54 11.38
N CYS A 259 40.36 -1.75 11.82
CA CYS A 259 41.07 -1.97 13.08
C CYS A 259 40.64 -1.02 14.23
N SER A 260 39.70 -0.11 13.99
CA SER A 260 39.24 0.92 14.95
C SER A 260 40.32 1.88 15.51
N GLN A 261 41.53 1.87 14.97
CA GLN A 261 42.61 2.79 15.36
C GLN A 261 42.41 4.19 14.74
N SER A 262 43.11 5.19 15.29
CA SER A 262 42.98 6.61 14.93
C SER A 262 43.74 7.00 13.65
N HIS A 263 43.51 6.28 12.55
CA HIS A 263 44.05 6.63 11.22
C HIS A 263 42.94 6.65 10.17
N LYS A 264 43.23 7.28 9.02
CA LYS A 264 42.37 7.25 7.84
C LYS A 264 42.48 5.88 7.15
N THR A 265 41.36 5.32 6.70
CA THR A 265 41.29 4.19 5.77
C THR A 265 41.44 4.67 4.32
#